data_AF-A0A7X9GJE5-F1
#
_entry.id   AF-A0A7X9GJE5-F1
#
_cell.length_a   1.000
_cell.length_b   1.000
_cell.length_c   1.000
_cell.angle_alpha   90.00
_cell.angle_beta   90.00
_cell.angle_gamma   90.00
#
_symmetry.space_group_name_H-M   'P 1'
#
loop_
_entity.id
_entity.type
_entity.pdbx_description
1 polymer ?
#
loop_
_entity_poly.entity_id
_entity_poly.type
_entity_poly.pdbx_seq_one_letter_code
_entity_poly.pdbx_strand_id
1 'polypeptide(L)'
;MPIYDYRCENCGRFEKKQRITESPLTECPNCGGQVERLISRNVGIIFKGPGFYCTDHRNVKERARAVNRERQKDNQALLDGDVGGYVKQSEQTDKKIAEGL
;
A
#
# COMPACT_ATOMS: atom_id res chain seq x y z
N MET A 1 15.20 -28.64 5.31
CA MET A 1 15.46 -28.18 6.69
C MET A 1 15.89 -26.72 6.63
N PRO A 2 15.29 -25.84 7.45
CA PRO A 2 15.73 -24.47 7.74
C PRO A 2 17.21 -24.19 7.54
N ILE A 3 17.64 -23.13 6.85
CA ILE A 3 18.95 -22.53 7.13
C ILE A 3 18.69 -21.20 7.82
N TYR A 4 19.32 -21.00 8.97
CA TYR A 4 19.23 -19.76 9.73
C TYR A 4 20.61 -19.15 9.89
N ASP A 5 20.64 -17.83 9.77
CA ASP A 5 21.83 -17.03 10.00
C ASP A 5 21.93 -16.70 11.49
N TYR A 6 23.11 -16.87 12.06
CA TYR A 6 23.44 -16.49 13.42
C TYR A 6 24.61 -15.51 13.42
N ARG A 7 24.67 -14.67 14.44
CA ARG A 7 25.81 -13.79 14.71
C ARG A 7 26.36 -14.12 16.09
N CYS A 8 27.64 -14.45 16.14
CA CYS A 8 28.44 -14.49 17.35
C CYS A 8 29.22 -13.18 17.48
N GLU A 9 29.35 -12.67 18.70
CA GLU A 9 30.15 -11.47 18.98
C GLU A 9 31.64 -11.68 18.70
N ASN A 10 32.16 -12.89 18.96
CA ASN A 10 33.59 -13.20 18.85
C ASN A 10 33.99 -13.74 17.47
N CYS A 11 33.14 -14.55 16.83
CA CYS A 11 33.47 -15.23 15.56
C CYS A 11 32.82 -14.59 14.33
N GLY A 12 31.84 -13.70 14.49
CA GLY A 12 31.08 -13.12 13.40
C GLY A 12 29.86 -13.95 12.97
N ARG A 13 29.50 -13.88 11.68
CA ARG A 13 28.27 -14.48 11.14
C ARG A 13 28.50 -15.91 10.64
N PHE A 14 27.54 -16.79 10.89
CA PHE A 14 27.57 -18.17 10.39
C PHE A 14 26.15 -18.70 10.11
N GLU A 15 26.06 -19.71 9.26
CA GLU A 15 24.79 -20.35 8.89
C GLU A 15 24.64 -21.69 9.62
N LYS A 16 23.44 -22.00 10.09
CA LYS A 16 23.12 -23.29 10.72
C LYS A 16 21.84 -23.88 10.15
N LYS A 17 21.91 -25.15 9.76
CA LYS A 17 20.75 -25.94 9.38
C LYS A 17 19.98 -26.33 10.64
N GLN A 18 18.72 -25.94 10.77
CA GLN A 18 17.92 -26.21 11.96
C GLN A 18 16.45 -26.50 11.61
N ARG A 19 15.77 -27.32 12.42
CA ARG A 19 14.31 -27.50 12.28
C ARG A 19 13.58 -26.27 12.80
N ILE A 20 12.39 -25.99 12.24
CA ILE A 20 11.58 -24.85 12.69
C ILE A 20 11.00 -25.03 14.10
N THR A 21 10.81 -26.29 14.51
CA THR A 21 10.29 -26.68 15.83
C THR A 21 11.36 -26.73 16.92
N GLU A 22 12.62 -26.50 16.57
CA GLU A 22 13.76 -26.62 17.47
C GLU A 22 14.10 -25.27 18.09
N SER A 23 14.53 -25.28 19.35
CA SER A 23 14.91 -24.07 20.09
C SER A 23 16.13 -23.40 19.46
N PRO A 24 16.13 -22.07 19.28
CA PRO A 24 17.26 -21.35 18.67
C PRO A 24 18.55 -21.55 19.45
N LEU A 25 19.68 -21.45 18.75
CA LEU A 25 20.99 -21.55 19.39
C LEU A 25 21.26 -20.32 20.27
N THR A 26 21.75 -20.56 21.48
CA THR A 26 22.20 -19.53 22.43
C THR A 26 23.72 -19.43 22.51
N GLU A 27 24.43 -20.50 22.16
CA GLU A 27 25.89 -20.61 22.24
C GLU A 27 26.52 -20.90 20.87
N CYS A 28 27.67 -20.28 20.62
CA CYS A 28 28.43 -20.50 19.39
C CYS A 28 29.14 -21.86 19.42
N PRO A 29 28.98 -22.71 18.40
CA PRO A 29 29.63 -24.03 18.37
C PRO A 29 31.16 -23.96 18.22
N ASN A 30 31.72 -22.80 17.87
CA ASN A 30 33.16 -22.64 17.67
C ASN A 30 33.88 -22.08 18.91
N CYS A 31 33.23 -21.21 19.69
CA CYS A 31 33.88 -20.49 20.79
C CYS A 31 33.07 -20.46 22.10
N GLY A 32 31.85 -20.98 22.14
CA GLY A 32 30.96 -20.96 23.31
C GLY A 32 30.38 -19.60 23.67
N GLY A 33 30.69 -18.53 22.92
CA GLY A 33 30.14 -17.20 23.15
C GLY A 33 28.65 -17.10 22.85
N GLN A 34 27.99 -16.04 23.35
CA GLN A 34 26.60 -15.76 23.04
C GLN A 34 26.38 -15.55 21.54
N VAL A 35 25.24 -16.06 21.04
CA VAL A 35 24.82 -15.88 19.65
C VAL A 35 23.37 -15.41 19.55
N GLU A 36 23.12 -14.61 18.54
CA GLU A 36 21.78 -14.15 18.18
C GLU A 36 21.40 -14.62 16.78
N ARG A 37 20.14 -15.02 16.61
CA ARG A 37 19.61 -15.39 15.30
C ARG A 37 19.29 -14.14 14.50
N LEU A 38 19.89 -14.03 13.32
CA LEU A 38 19.64 -12.93 12.39
C LEU A 38 18.37 -13.23 11.58
N ILE A 39 17.42 -12.31 11.64
CA ILE A 39 16.28 -12.29 10.72
C ILE A 39 16.72 -11.49 9.50
N SER A 40 16.86 -12.15 8.35
CA SER A 40 17.23 -11.51 7.09
C SER A 40 16.25 -10.38 6.78
N ARG A 41 16.77 -9.16 6.55
CA ARG A 41 15.96 -7.95 6.26
C ARG A 41 15.29 -7.99 4.88
N ASN A 42 15.67 -8.93 4.02
CA ASN A 42 15.17 -9.08 2.65
C ASN A 42 13.95 -10.02 2.57
N VAL A 43 13.12 -10.07 3.61
CA VAL A 43 11.82 -10.74 3.51
C VAL A 43 10.88 -9.78 2.80
N GLY A 44 10.60 -10.05 1.52
CA GLY A 44 9.55 -9.35 0.78
C GLY A 44 8.20 -9.67 1.40
N ILE A 45 7.71 -8.80 2.28
CA ILE A 45 6.38 -8.94 2.89
C ILE A 45 5.35 -8.52 1.85
N ILE A 46 4.49 -9.44 1.43
CA ILE A 46 3.39 -9.19 0.50
C ILE A 46 2.09 -9.22 1.31
N PHE A 47 1.44 -8.06 1.45
CA PHE A 47 0.18 -7.93 2.19
C PHE A 47 -1.01 -8.26 1.28
N LYS A 48 -1.49 -9.50 1.30
CA LYS A 48 -2.72 -9.89 0.59
C LYS A 48 -3.95 -9.40 1.35
N GLY A 49 -4.31 -8.14 1.17
CA GLY A 49 -5.51 -7.53 1.76
C GLY A 49 -6.21 -6.59 0.77
N PRO A 50 -7.55 -6.48 0.83
CA PRO A 50 -8.34 -5.67 -0.11
C PRO A 50 -8.03 -4.16 -0.06
N GLY A 51 -7.31 -3.68 0.96
CA GLY A 51 -7.01 -2.26 1.18
C GLY A 51 -5.58 -1.80 0.87
N PHE A 52 -4.63 -2.69 0.57
CA PHE A 52 -3.21 -2.31 0.42
C PHE A 52 -2.76 -2.13 -1.05
N TYR A 53 -3.45 -2.74 -2.02
CA TYR A 53 -3.01 -2.74 -3.42
C TYR A 53 -4.00 -2.13 -4.44
N CYS A 54 -5.27 -1.88 -4.09
CA CYS A 54 -6.31 -1.60 -5.10
C CYS A 54 -7.08 -0.29 -4.92
N THR A 55 -6.91 0.45 -3.83
CA THR A 55 -7.78 1.61 -3.51
C THR A 55 -7.31 2.92 -4.14
N ASP A 56 -6.01 3.14 -4.32
CA ASP A 56 -5.56 4.46 -4.81
C ASP A 56 -5.61 4.59 -6.34
N HIS A 57 -5.38 3.49 -7.08
CA HIS A 57 -5.31 3.53 -8.54
C HIS A 57 -6.65 3.37 -9.27
N ARG A 58 -7.72 2.89 -8.60
CA ARG A 58 -9.00 2.60 -9.27
C ARG A 58 -9.96 3.79 -9.36
N ASN A 59 -9.68 4.89 -8.65
CA ASN A 59 -10.61 6.03 -8.59
C ASN A 59 -10.51 6.99 -9.78
N VAL A 60 -9.48 6.88 -10.64
CA VAL A 60 -9.34 7.78 -11.81
C VAL A 60 -10.45 7.54 -12.83
N LYS A 61 -10.79 6.27 -13.12
CA LYS A 61 -11.84 5.93 -14.10
C LYS A 61 -13.23 6.31 -13.61
N GLU A 62 -13.48 6.16 -12.31
CA GLU A 62 -14.76 6.51 -11.70
C GLU A 62 -14.94 8.03 -11.59
N ARG A 63 -13.89 8.75 -11.19
CA ARG A 63 -13.86 10.22 -11.19
C ARG A 63 -14.02 10.79 -12.61
N ALA A 64 -13.34 10.22 -13.61
CA ALA A 64 -13.52 10.61 -15.01
C ALA A 64 -14.95 10.35 -15.53
N ARG A 65 -15.59 9.25 -15.10
CA ARG A 65 -16.99 8.95 -15.43
C ARG A 65 -17.98 9.87 -14.71
N ALA A 66 -17.68 10.32 -13.50
CA ALA A 66 -18.49 11.30 -12.78
C ALA A 66 -18.43 12.66 -13.49
N VAL A 67 -17.22 13.16 -13.79
CA VAL A 67 -17.01 14.44 -14.50
C VAL A 67 -17.66 14.44 -15.89
N ASN A 68 -17.55 13.35 -16.65
CA ASN A 68 -18.20 13.26 -17.96
C ASN A 68 -19.73 13.26 -17.89
N ARG A 69 -20.32 12.70 -16.82
CA ARG A 69 -21.78 12.72 -16.62
C ARG A 69 -22.30 14.10 -16.24
N GLU A 70 -21.56 14.85 -15.43
CA GLU A 70 -21.88 16.24 -15.12
C GLU A 70 -21.82 17.10 -16.38
N ARG A 71 -20.71 17.02 -17.14
CA ARG A 71 -20.57 17.74 -18.42
C ARG A 71 -21.66 17.40 -19.43
N GLN A 72 -22.14 16.17 -19.48
CA GLN A 72 -23.24 15.79 -20.38
C GLN A 72 -24.56 16.47 -20.01
N LYS A 73 -24.85 16.63 -18.71
CA LYS A 73 -26.03 17.36 -18.23
C LYS A 73 -25.93 18.84 -18.53
N ASP A 74 -24.75 19.43 -18.34
CA ASP A 74 -24.52 20.85 -18.62
C ASP A 74 -24.68 21.14 -20.12
N ASN A 75 -24.13 20.28 -20.99
CA ASN A 75 -24.32 20.40 -22.44
C ASN A 75 -25.79 20.21 -22.86
N GLN A 76 -26.53 19.34 -22.19
CA GLN A 76 -27.94 19.12 -22.46
C GLN A 76 -28.79 20.33 -22.04
N ALA A 77 -28.53 20.93 -20.88
CA ALA A 77 -29.21 22.16 -20.43
C ALA A 77 -28.97 23.34 -21.38
N LEU A 78 -27.76 23.47 -21.94
CA LEU A 78 -27.44 24.46 -22.97
C LEU A 78 -28.21 24.22 -24.28
N LEU A 79 -28.35 22.96 -24.71
CA LEU A 79 -29.11 22.60 -25.92
C LEU A 79 -30.61 22.85 -25.76
N ASP A 80 -31.14 22.67 -24.55
CA ASP A 80 -32.56 22.92 -24.22
C ASP A 80 -32.87 24.42 -24.02
N GLY A 81 -31.87 25.30 -24.17
CA GLY A 81 -32.03 26.76 -24.05
C GLY A 81 -32.29 27.26 -22.62
N ASP A 82 -32.14 26.39 -21.62
CA ASP A 82 -32.31 26.74 -20.20
C ASP A 82 -31.02 27.30 -19.61
N VAL A 83 -30.74 28.56 -19.97
CA VAL A 83 -29.58 29.32 -19.46
C VAL A 83 -29.62 29.45 -17.94
N GLY A 84 -30.82 29.49 -17.34
CA GLY A 84 -31.01 29.59 -15.90
C GLY A 84 -30.62 28.31 -15.15
N GLY A 85 -30.90 27.14 -15.74
CA GLY A 85 -30.47 25.84 -15.24
C GLY A 85 -28.95 25.68 -15.26
N TYR A 86 -28.31 26.10 -16.36
CA TYR A 86 -26.85 26.02 -16.53
C TYR A 86 -26.09 26.86 -15.49
N VAL A 87 -26.49 28.12 -15.26
CA VAL A 87 -25.81 29.01 -14.30
C VAL A 87 -25.89 28.49 -12.87
N LYS A 88 -27.03 27.91 -12.47
CA LYS A 88 -27.18 27.30 -11.14
C LYS A 88 -26.32 26.06 -10.96
N GLN A 89 -26.17 25.25 -12.00
CA GLN A 89 -25.33 24.05 -11.98
C GLN A 89 -23.84 24.41 -11.94
N SER A 90 -23.40 25.44 -12.69
CA SER A 90 -22.02 25.91 -12.64
C SER A 90 -21.64 26.46 -11.27
N GLU A 91 -22.49 27.31 -10.67
CA GLU A 91 -22.26 27.86 -9.33
C GLU A 91 -22.19 26.78 -8.23
N GLN A 92 -23.01 25.73 -8.36
CA GLN A 92 -23.00 24.60 -7.42
C GLN A 92 -21.74 23.72 -7.58
N THR A 93 -21.23 23.61 -8.80
CA THR A 93 -19.99 22.87 -9.10
C THR A 93 -18.77 23.61 -8.57
N ASP A 94 -18.72 24.93 -8.73
CA ASP A 94 -17.64 25.79 -8.21
C ASP A 94 -17.56 25.73 -6.67
N LYS A 95 -18.69 25.72 -5.96
CA LYS A 95 -18.73 25.59 -4.49
C LYS A 95 -18.18 24.25 -4.01
N LYS A 96 -18.55 23.14 -4.66
CA LYS A 96 -18.05 21.80 -4.30
C LYS A 96 -16.54 21.67 -4.49
N ILE A 97 -15.97 22.37 -5.48
CA ILE A 97 -14.53 22.41 -5.71
C ILE A 97 -13.81 23.20 -4.61
N ALA A 98 -14.40 24.30 -4.15
CA ALA A 98 -13.86 25.12 -3.06
C ALA A 98 -13.91 24.44 -1.68
N GLU A 99 -14.90 23.58 -1.43
CA GLU A 99 -15.08 22.86 -0.15
C GLU A 99 -14.32 21.51 -0.07
N GLY A 100 -13.80 21.00 -1.20
CA GLY A 100 -13.11 19.71 -1.31
C GLY A 100 -11.58 19.77 -1.32
N LEU A 101 -11.01 20.92 -0.97
CA LEU A 101 -9.58 21.17 -0.71
C LEU A 101 -9.40 21.47 0.78
#